data_AF-A0A516PU77-F1
#
_entry.id   AF-A0A516PU77-F1
#
_cell.length_a   1.000
_cell.length_b   1.000
_cell.length_c   1.000
_cell.angle_alpha   90.00
_cell.angle_beta   90.00
_cell.angle_gamma   90.00
#
_symmetry.space_group_name_H-M   'P 1'
#
loop_
_entity.id
_entity.type
_entity.pdbx_description
1 polymer ?
#
loop_
_entity_poly.entity_id
_entity_poly.type
_entity_poly.pdbx_seq_one_letter_code
_entity_poly.pdbx_strand_id
1 'polypeptide(L)'
;MITFVVGHIVWSFGSPIAVIESCVPTRADRPWLERPGLIAMAIIYLSGAIFFSYQLVVAVGFHASAFQLIMVVLAIVAAVVAALLLPCRRRSTAERGDARSTGRSAPPPWLIGPVSLALLLGYVLVLDQWGWVGVALGSAALALLGLILIIFSRRPGWGQAHILAAAGGALLTYAIIAFWVNPEHVSRSELILGRGATLLGMLALLIFAAVRFHRAARVPEERAE
;
A
#
# COMPACT_ATOMS: atom_id res chain seq x y z
N MET A 1 11.64 -13.34 -2.43
CA MET A 1 10.77 -12.97 -3.58
C MET A 1 9.40 -12.48 -3.12
N ILE A 2 8.60 -13.27 -2.39
CA ILE A 2 7.30 -12.84 -1.84
C ILE A 2 7.44 -11.59 -0.93
N THR A 3 8.39 -11.62 0.01
CA THR A 3 8.75 -10.46 0.87
C THR A 3 8.97 -9.18 0.08
N PHE A 4 9.81 -9.27 -0.94
CA PHE A 4 10.18 -8.14 -1.78
C PHE A 4 8.98 -7.61 -2.56
N VAL A 5 8.28 -8.47 -3.30
CA VAL A 5 7.16 -8.07 -4.17
C VAL A 5 6.00 -7.53 -3.34
N VAL A 6 5.56 -8.26 -2.31
CA VAL A 6 4.46 -7.83 -1.44
C VAL A 6 4.85 -6.58 -0.65
N GLY A 7 6.10 -6.54 -0.15
CA GLY A 7 6.70 -5.38 0.50
C GLY A 7 6.48 -4.11 -0.31
N HIS A 8 6.89 -4.15 -1.58
CA HIS A 8 6.77 -2.99 -2.47
C HIS A 8 5.31 -2.68 -2.83
N ILE A 9 4.52 -3.68 -3.22
CA ILE A 9 3.13 -3.46 -3.64
C ILE A 9 2.29 -2.87 -2.51
N VAL A 10 2.37 -3.44 -1.30
CA VAL A 10 1.52 -3.03 -0.18
C VAL A 10 2.05 -1.76 0.47
N TRP A 11 3.33 -1.72 0.87
CA TRP A 11 3.85 -0.64 1.69
C TRP A 11 4.45 0.51 0.90
N SER A 12 5.12 0.25 -0.22
CA SER A 12 5.80 1.31 -0.98
C SER A 12 4.91 1.98 -2.01
N PHE A 13 3.91 1.27 -2.55
CA PHE A 13 3.04 1.79 -3.59
C PHE A 13 1.59 1.94 -3.12
N GLY A 14 0.89 0.84 -2.85
CA GLY A 14 -0.55 0.84 -2.62
C GLY A 14 -0.99 1.70 -1.44
N SER A 15 -0.35 1.53 -0.27
CA SER A 15 -0.75 2.26 0.94
C SER A 15 -0.47 3.77 0.85
N PRO A 16 0.73 4.23 0.42
CA PRO A 16 0.99 5.66 0.21
C PRO A 16 0.03 6.29 -0.81
N ILE A 17 -0.26 5.58 -1.90
CA ILE A 17 -1.19 6.07 -2.93
C ILE A 17 -2.57 6.29 -2.31
N ALA A 18 -3.13 5.25 -1.67
CA ALA A 18 -4.43 5.31 -1.02
C ALA A 18 -4.55 6.45 0.02
N VAL A 19 -3.49 6.70 0.79
CA VAL A 19 -3.47 7.80 1.77
C VAL A 19 -3.51 9.16 1.08
N ILE A 20 -2.68 9.40 0.07
CA ILE A 20 -2.64 10.69 -0.63
C ILE A 20 -3.90 10.91 -1.49
N GLU A 21 -4.49 9.87 -2.10
CA GLU A 21 -5.81 9.97 -2.74
C GLU A 21 -6.87 10.44 -1.74
N SER A 22 -6.78 9.97 -0.49
CA SER A 22 -7.68 10.38 0.59
C SER A 22 -7.42 11.81 1.07
N CYS A 23 -6.19 12.31 0.96
CA CYS A 23 -5.86 13.72 1.20
C CYS A 23 -6.41 14.65 0.11
N VAL A 24 -6.57 14.18 -1.13
CA VAL A 24 -7.04 15.01 -2.26
C VAL A 24 -8.19 14.31 -2.99
N PRO A 25 -9.35 14.11 -2.31
CA PRO A 25 -10.42 13.26 -2.82
C PRO A 25 -11.04 13.76 -4.13
N THR A 26 -10.96 15.06 -4.42
CA THR A 26 -11.47 15.65 -5.67
C THR A 26 -10.61 15.39 -6.90
N ARG A 27 -9.37 14.89 -6.72
CA ARG A 27 -8.44 14.54 -7.79
C ARG A 27 -8.05 13.06 -7.79
N ALA A 28 -8.55 12.28 -6.83
CA ALA A 28 -8.22 10.87 -6.68
C ALA A 28 -8.58 10.03 -7.91
N ASP A 29 -9.58 10.45 -8.68
CA ASP A 29 -10.03 9.78 -9.90
C ASP A 29 -9.33 10.29 -11.17
N ARG A 30 -8.26 11.08 -11.06
CA ARG A 30 -7.52 11.60 -12.21
C ARG A 30 -6.06 11.17 -12.14
N PRO A 31 -5.35 11.06 -13.28
CA PRO A 31 -3.91 10.85 -13.27
C PRO A 31 -3.22 11.93 -12.43
N TRP A 32 -2.41 11.52 -11.45
CA TRP A 32 -1.73 12.43 -10.53
C TRP A 32 -0.64 13.26 -11.20
N LEU A 33 0.01 12.66 -12.19
CA LEU A 33 1.13 13.23 -12.92
C LEU A 33 0.72 13.36 -14.37
N GLU A 34 0.77 14.59 -14.87
CA GLU A 34 0.77 14.83 -16.30
C GLU A 34 2.13 14.40 -16.88
N ARG A 35 2.26 14.44 -18.21
CA ARG A 35 3.49 14.04 -18.92
C ARG A 35 4.81 14.54 -18.31
N PRO A 36 4.97 15.83 -17.91
CA PRO A 36 6.23 16.29 -17.31
C PRO A 36 6.52 15.60 -15.98
N GLY A 37 5.50 15.36 -15.16
CA GLY A 37 5.64 14.64 -13.90
C GLY A 37 6.03 13.18 -14.09
N LEU A 38 5.48 12.52 -15.12
CA LEU A 38 5.87 11.15 -15.49
C LEU A 38 7.32 11.08 -15.95
N ILE A 39 7.78 12.03 -16.75
CA ILE A 39 9.17 12.10 -17.21
C ILE A 39 10.11 12.31 -16.01
N ALA A 40 9.80 13.27 -15.13
CA ALA A 40 10.59 13.51 -13.93
C ALA A 40 10.68 12.26 -13.04
N MET A 41 9.55 11.59 -12.81
CA MET A 41 9.51 10.36 -12.02
C MET A 41 10.30 9.22 -12.66
N ALA A 42 10.23 9.06 -13.99
CA ALA A 42 11.00 8.07 -14.72
C ALA A 42 12.52 8.34 -14.59
N ILE A 43 12.96 9.60 -14.71
CA ILE A 43 14.36 9.98 -14.54
C ILE A 43 14.85 9.67 -13.13
N ILE A 44 14.08 10.06 -12.09
CA ILE A 44 14.44 9.81 -10.69
C ILE A 44 14.51 8.31 -10.42
N TYR A 45 13.51 7.55 -10.88
CA TYR A 45 13.47 6.10 -10.72
C TYR A 45 14.67 5.42 -11.39
N LEU A 46 14.96 5.75 -12.65
CA LEU A 46 16.10 5.20 -13.38
C LEU A 46 17.43 5.55 -12.72
N SER A 47 17.57 6.79 -12.23
CA SER A 47 18.76 7.22 -11.51
C SER A 47 18.98 6.40 -10.24
N GLY A 48 17.92 6.20 -9.46
CA GLY A 48 17.96 5.33 -8.27
C GLY A 48 18.28 3.87 -8.63
N ALA A 49 17.64 3.33 -9.68
CA ALA A 49 17.88 1.98 -10.14
C ALA A 49 19.34 1.77 -10.59
N ILE A 50 19.92 2.72 -11.32
CA ILE A 50 21.34 2.70 -11.72
C ILE A 50 22.23 2.72 -10.49
N PHE A 51 21.97 3.63 -9.54
CA PHE A 51 22.74 3.74 -8.31
C PHE A 51 22.73 2.43 -7.51
N PHE A 52 21.54 1.86 -7.28
CA PHE A 52 21.41 0.58 -6.55
C PHE A 52 21.99 -0.58 -7.33
N SER A 53 21.84 -0.62 -8.65
CA SER A 53 22.48 -1.64 -9.49
C SER A 53 23.99 -1.58 -9.37
N TYR A 54 24.58 -0.37 -9.37
CA TYR A 54 26.02 -0.23 -9.15
C TYR A 54 26.42 -0.77 -7.77
N GLN A 55 25.73 -0.33 -6.71
CA GLN A 55 26.08 -0.69 -5.33
C GLN A 55 25.87 -2.17 -5.01
N LEU A 56 24.86 -2.82 -5.59
CA LEU A 56 24.48 -4.20 -5.25
C LEU A 56 25.00 -5.23 -6.24
N VAL A 57 25.26 -4.84 -7.50
CA VAL A 57 25.68 -5.76 -8.56
C VAL A 57 27.14 -5.55 -8.91
N VAL A 58 27.49 -4.33 -9.32
CA VAL A 58 28.83 -4.02 -9.84
C VAL A 58 29.87 -4.00 -8.72
N ALA A 59 29.61 -3.25 -7.65
CA ALA A 59 30.54 -3.08 -6.53
C ALA A 59 30.78 -4.38 -5.76
N VAL A 60 29.76 -5.25 -5.68
CA VAL A 60 29.82 -6.55 -4.97
C VAL A 60 30.26 -7.70 -5.89
N GLY A 61 30.36 -7.47 -7.20
CA GLY A 61 30.72 -8.50 -8.18
C GLY A 61 29.66 -9.58 -8.39
N PHE A 62 28.37 -9.25 -8.21
CA PHE A 62 27.28 -10.19 -8.44
C PHE A 62 27.08 -10.41 -9.95
N HIS A 63 27.12 -11.66 -10.39
CA HIS A 63 26.91 -12.04 -11.79
C HIS A 63 25.62 -12.86 -11.92
N ALA A 64 24.51 -12.20 -12.27
CA ALA A 64 23.29 -12.91 -12.67
C ALA A 64 23.56 -13.67 -13.99
N SER A 65 23.07 -14.91 -14.10
CA SER A 65 23.19 -15.63 -15.37
C SER A 65 22.34 -14.97 -16.45
N ALA A 66 22.75 -15.06 -17.72
CA ALA A 66 21.97 -14.52 -18.84
C ALA A 66 20.53 -15.07 -18.85
N PHE A 67 20.37 -16.33 -18.47
CA PHE A 67 19.05 -16.97 -18.32
C PHE A 67 18.19 -16.28 -17.26
N GLN A 68 18.75 -15.95 -16.08
CA GLN A 68 18.02 -15.22 -15.04
C GLN A 68 17.54 -13.85 -15.53
N LEU A 69 18.40 -13.12 -16.25
CA LEU A 69 18.04 -11.81 -16.80
C LEU A 69 16.92 -11.91 -17.84
N ILE A 70 17.03 -12.86 -18.77
CA ILE A 70 16.00 -13.08 -19.80
C ILE A 70 14.65 -13.42 -19.16
N MET A 71 14.65 -14.32 -18.18
CA MET A 71 13.41 -14.72 -17.49
C MET A 71 12.77 -13.55 -16.73
N VAL A 72 13.57 -12.68 -16.10
CA VAL A 72 13.06 -11.47 -15.44
C VAL A 72 12.45 -10.50 -16.45
N VAL A 73 13.13 -10.24 -17.57
CA VAL A 73 12.60 -9.37 -18.64
C VAL A 73 11.28 -9.91 -19.18
N LEU A 74 11.20 -11.21 -19.47
CA LEU A 74 9.97 -11.86 -19.93
C LEU A 74 8.84 -11.74 -18.90
N ALA A 75 9.15 -11.94 -17.61
CA ALA A 75 8.16 -11.80 -16.55
C ALA A 75 7.64 -10.35 -16.42
N ILE A 76 8.52 -9.35 -16.55
CA ILE A 76 8.14 -7.93 -16.54
C ILE A 76 7.23 -7.62 -17.73
N VAL A 77 7.63 -8.02 -18.95
CA VAL A 77 6.84 -7.79 -20.16
C VAL A 77 5.47 -8.47 -20.04
N ALA A 78 5.43 -9.71 -19.58
CA ALA A 78 4.18 -10.44 -19.36
C ALA A 78 3.29 -9.72 -18.33
N ALA A 79 3.85 -9.22 -17.23
CA ALA A 79 3.10 -8.46 -16.22
C ALA A 79 2.56 -7.13 -16.77
N VAL A 80 3.35 -6.40 -17.55
CA VAL A 80 2.92 -5.15 -18.20
C VAL A 80 1.81 -5.43 -19.21
N VAL A 81 1.98 -6.44 -20.06
CA VAL A 81 0.97 -6.84 -21.05
C VAL A 81 -0.31 -7.27 -20.35
N ALA A 82 -0.21 -8.08 -19.30
CA ALA A 82 -1.36 -8.46 -18.48
C ALA A 82 -2.04 -7.21 -17.90
N ALA A 83 -1.31 -6.28 -17.29
CA ALA A 83 -1.86 -5.06 -16.71
C ALA A 83 -2.57 -4.17 -17.75
N LEU A 84 -2.10 -4.14 -18.99
CA LEU A 84 -2.69 -3.35 -20.09
C LEU A 84 -3.90 -4.05 -20.74
N LEU A 85 -3.89 -5.38 -20.82
CA LEU A 85 -4.95 -6.17 -21.46
C LEU A 85 -6.09 -6.55 -20.51
N LEU A 86 -5.82 -6.66 -19.22
CA LEU A 86 -6.86 -6.94 -18.23
C LEU A 86 -7.82 -5.74 -18.17
N PRO A 87 -9.13 -5.93 -18.42
CA PRO A 87 -10.08 -4.85 -18.35
C PRO A 87 -10.14 -4.30 -16.93
N CYS A 88 -9.58 -3.11 -16.73
CA CYS A 88 -9.80 -2.29 -15.55
C CYS A 88 -11.30 -1.96 -15.48
N ARG A 89 -12.08 -2.81 -14.81
CA ARG A 89 -13.46 -2.48 -14.41
C ARG A 89 -13.39 -1.33 -13.41
N ARG A 90 -13.28 -0.12 -13.94
CA ARG A 90 -13.41 1.14 -13.22
C ARG A 90 -14.87 1.27 -12.82
N ARG A 91 -15.27 0.54 -11.77
CA ARG A 91 -16.61 0.70 -11.20
C ARG A 91 -16.63 2.04 -10.51
N SER A 92 -17.22 3.00 -11.21
CA SER A 92 -17.62 4.31 -10.71
C SER A 92 -18.24 4.15 -9.32
N THR A 93 -17.67 4.88 -8.36
CA THR A 93 -18.24 5.03 -7.02
C THR A 93 -19.67 5.60 -7.07
N ALA A 94 -20.06 6.28 -8.16
CA ALA A 94 -21.40 6.83 -8.36
C ALA A 94 -22.47 5.75 -8.64
N GLU A 95 -22.13 4.62 -9.29
CA GLU A 95 -23.10 3.51 -9.51
C GLU A 95 -23.40 2.73 -8.22
N ARG A 96 -22.71 3.03 -7.12
CA ARG A 96 -22.79 2.29 -5.85
C ARG A 96 -23.82 2.87 -4.87
N GLY A 97 -24.37 4.05 -5.16
CA GLY A 97 -25.36 4.75 -4.32
C GLY A 97 -26.80 4.24 -4.47
N ASP A 98 -27.14 3.61 -5.59
CA ASP A 98 -28.55 3.30 -5.93
C ASP A 98 -28.95 1.82 -5.80
N ALA A 99 -28.02 0.94 -5.43
CA ALA A 99 -28.36 -0.47 -5.18
C ALA A 99 -29.02 -0.64 -3.80
N ARG A 100 -30.31 -0.29 -3.70
CA ARG A 100 -31.23 -0.65 -2.60
C ARG A 100 -31.51 -2.15 -2.51
N SER A 101 -30.52 -3.01 -2.71
CA SER A 101 -30.67 -4.47 -2.60
C SER A 101 -30.19 -4.93 -1.22
N THR A 102 -31.13 -5.25 -0.33
CA THR A 102 -31.25 -6.36 0.66
C THR A 102 -30.04 -7.20 1.13
N GLY A 103 -28.80 -6.83 0.84
CA GLY A 103 -27.57 -7.51 1.23
C GLY A 103 -26.92 -6.88 2.47
N ARG A 104 -26.13 -7.67 3.21
CA ARG A 104 -25.34 -7.20 4.35
C ARG A 104 -24.45 -6.01 3.94
N SER A 105 -24.52 -4.90 4.68
CA SER A 105 -23.65 -3.74 4.50
C SER A 105 -22.16 -4.08 4.72
N ALA A 106 -21.29 -3.23 4.19
CA ALA A 106 -19.86 -3.27 4.54
C ALA A 106 -19.65 -3.06 6.06
N PRO A 107 -18.66 -3.73 6.68
CA PRO A 107 -18.26 -3.47 8.06
C PRO A 107 -17.84 -2.00 8.22
N PRO A 108 -17.96 -1.40 9.42
CA PRO A 108 -17.54 -0.03 9.62
C PRO A 108 -16.02 0.16 9.35
N PRO A 109 -15.58 1.29 8.77
CA PRO A 109 -14.18 1.52 8.39
C PRO A 109 -13.17 1.35 9.52
N TRP A 110 -13.55 1.71 10.75
CA TRP A 110 -12.67 1.63 11.92
C TRP A 110 -12.27 0.20 12.29
N LEU A 111 -13.00 -0.83 11.84
CA LEU A 111 -12.61 -2.23 12.01
C LEU A 111 -11.57 -2.69 10.98
N ILE A 112 -11.60 -2.11 9.77
CA ILE A 112 -10.72 -2.54 8.67
C ILE A 112 -9.26 -2.23 8.97
N GLY A 113 -8.98 -1.09 9.60
CA GLY A 113 -7.62 -0.67 9.94
C GLY A 113 -6.93 -1.63 10.92
N PRO A 114 -7.51 -1.89 12.11
CA PRO A 114 -6.97 -2.85 13.06
C PRO A 114 -6.85 -4.27 12.51
N VAL A 115 -7.81 -4.75 11.71
CA VAL A 115 -7.73 -6.08 11.06
C VAL A 115 -6.56 -6.13 10.07
N SER A 116 -6.41 -5.09 9.25
CA SER A 116 -5.31 -5.00 8.28
C SER A 116 -3.96 -4.94 9.01
N LEU A 117 -3.85 -4.12 10.05
CA LEU A 117 -2.66 -4.02 10.89
C LEU A 117 -2.33 -5.37 11.53
N ALA A 118 -3.30 -6.06 12.13
CA ALA A 118 -3.07 -7.33 12.80
C ALA A 118 -2.58 -8.42 11.83
N LEU A 119 -3.22 -8.55 10.67
CA LEU A 119 -2.83 -9.54 9.66
C LEU A 119 -1.47 -9.22 9.04
N LEU A 120 -1.17 -7.95 8.77
CA LEU A 120 0.12 -7.53 8.21
C LEU A 120 1.25 -7.61 9.24
N LEU A 121 0.98 -7.30 10.51
CA LEU A 121 1.94 -7.51 11.59
C LEU A 121 2.23 -9.00 11.78
N GLY A 122 1.19 -9.85 11.79
CA GLY A 122 1.35 -11.31 11.81
C GLY A 122 2.17 -11.83 10.63
N TYR A 123 1.91 -11.31 9.42
CA TYR A 123 2.73 -11.61 8.24
C TYR A 123 4.20 -11.28 8.46
N VAL A 124 4.54 -10.06 8.91
CA VAL A 124 5.95 -9.67 9.07
C VAL A 124 6.64 -10.47 10.18
N LEU A 125 5.96 -10.72 11.30
CA LEU A 125 6.57 -11.40 12.46
C LEU A 125 6.86 -12.89 12.21
N VAL A 126 6.03 -13.56 11.40
CA VAL A 126 6.12 -15.02 11.20
C VAL A 126 7.07 -15.39 10.05
N LEU A 127 7.27 -14.48 9.10
CA LEU A 127 7.94 -14.80 7.83
C LEU A 127 9.44 -15.05 7.96
N ASP A 128 10.11 -14.36 8.89
CA ASP A 128 11.57 -14.47 9.06
C ASP A 128 11.99 -15.53 10.08
N GLN A 129 11.06 -15.94 10.94
CA GLN A 129 11.39 -16.79 12.10
C GLN A 129 11.28 -18.29 11.79
N TRP A 130 10.34 -18.71 10.93
CA TRP A 130 9.87 -20.12 10.89
C TRP A 130 10.06 -20.81 9.52
N GLY A 131 10.99 -20.32 8.68
CA GLY A 131 11.29 -20.93 7.38
C GLY A 131 10.05 -21.12 6.51
N TRP A 132 9.85 -22.34 5.97
CA TRP A 132 8.71 -22.65 5.09
C TRP A 132 7.34 -22.57 5.78
N VAL A 133 7.28 -22.86 7.09
CA VAL A 133 6.05 -22.67 7.87
C VAL A 133 5.71 -21.18 7.94
N GLY A 134 6.74 -20.34 8.11
CA GLY A 134 6.61 -18.88 8.06
C GLY A 134 6.06 -18.38 6.73
N VAL A 135 6.55 -18.94 5.61
CA VAL A 135 6.05 -18.66 4.27
C VAL A 135 4.58 -19.06 4.11
N ALA A 136 4.20 -20.25 4.57
CA ALA A 136 2.82 -20.74 4.48
C ALA A 136 1.85 -19.87 5.28
N LEU A 137 2.18 -19.57 6.54
CA LEU A 137 1.38 -18.73 7.42
C LEU A 137 1.30 -17.28 6.92
N GLY A 138 2.42 -16.71 6.47
CA GLY A 138 2.45 -15.38 5.88
C GLY A 138 1.60 -15.29 4.61
N SER A 139 1.71 -16.29 3.74
CA SER A 139 0.88 -16.37 2.52
C SER A 139 -0.61 -16.51 2.86
N ALA A 140 -0.95 -17.30 3.88
CA ALA A 140 -2.33 -17.43 4.36
C ALA A 140 -2.87 -16.12 4.93
N ALA A 141 -2.06 -15.37 5.71
CA ALA A 141 -2.44 -14.07 6.25
C ALA A 141 -2.72 -13.04 5.13
N LEU A 142 -1.86 -12.99 4.10
CA LEU A 142 -2.07 -12.13 2.94
C LEU A 142 -3.30 -12.55 2.12
N ALA A 143 -3.48 -13.85 1.89
CA ALA A 143 -4.64 -14.37 1.17
C ALA A 143 -5.94 -14.06 1.93
N LEU A 144 -5.94 -14.21 3.25
CA LEU A 144 -7.07 -13.88 4.11
C LEU A 144 -7.38 -12.37 4.05
N LEU A 145 -6.38 -11.51 4.18
CA LEU A 145 -6.58 -10.06 4.05
C LEU A 145 -7.12 -9.70 2.66
N GLY A 146 -6.52 -10.23 1.60
CA GLY A 146 -6.98 -10.04 0.22
C GLY A 146 -8.42 -10.49 0.03
N LEU A 147 -8.80 -11.65 0.56
CA LEU A 147 -10.16 -12.18 0.49
C LEU A 147 -11.15 -11.29 1.25
N ILE A 148 -10.80 -10.85 2.46
CA ILE A 148 -11.60 -9.89 3.26
C ILE A 148 -11.84 -8.63 2.43
N LEU A 149 -10.78 -8.01 1.89
CA LEU A 149 -10.90 -6.80 1.09
C LEU A 149 -11.70 -7.03 -0.19
N ILE A 150 -11.53 -8.14 -0.90
CA ILE A 150 -12.29 -8.45 -2.12
C ILE A 150 -13.78 -8.66 -1.81
N ILE A 151 -14.11 -9.38 -0.74
CA ILE A 151 -15.50 -9.66 -0.37
C ILE A 151 -16.19 -8.37 0.09
N PHE A 152 -15.56 -7.62 0.99
CA PHE A 152 -16.18 -6.42 1.57
C PHE A 152 -16.15 -5.23 0.61
N SER A 153 -15.14 -5.14 -0.27
CA SER A 153 -15.11 -4.09 -1.30
C SER A 153 -16.25 -4.18 -2.31
N ARG A 154 -16.94 -5.32 -2.39
CA ARG A 154 -18.13 -5.51 -3.24
C ARG A 154 -19.43 -5.16 -2.54
N ARG A 155 -19.42 -4.91 -1.23
CA ARG A 155 -20.64 -4.63 -0.46
C ARG A 155 -21.04 -3.15 -0.53
N PRO A 156 -22.36 -2.85 -0.43
CA PRO A 156 -22.83 -1.48 -0.31
C PRO A 156 -22.24 -0.82 0.94
N GLY A 157 -21.87 0.47 0.81
CA GLY A 157 -21.21 1.24 1.87
C GLY A 157 -19.68 1.16 1.88
N TRP A 158 -19.05 0.25 1.12
CA TRP A 158 -17.60 0.28 0.96
C TRP A 158 -17.16 1.48 0.13
N GLY A 159 -16.22 2.25 0.66
CA GLY A 159 -15.71 3.48 0.06
C GLY A 159 -14.36 3.90 0.62
N GLN A 160 -13.93 5.13 0.31
CA GLN A 160 -12.58 5.63 0.58
C GLN A 160 -12.15 5.51 2.04
N ALA A 161 -13.06 5.69 3.01
CA ALA A 161 -12.73 5.53 4.42
C ALA A 161 -12.22 4.11 4.76
N HIS A 162 -12.72 3.07 4.11
CA HIS A 162 -12.27 1.69 4.31
C HIS A 162 -10.90 1.46 3.66
N ILE A 163 -10.67 2.08 2.50
CA ILE A 163 -9.39 2.04 1.79
C ILE A 163 -8.31 2.74 2.62
N LEU A 164 -8.61 3.94 3.14
CA LEU A 164 -7.73 4.68 4.04
C LEU A 164 -7.44 3.88 5.32
N ALA A 165 -8.44 3.24 5.91
CA ALA A 165 -8.25 2.41 7.10
C ALA A 165 -7.31 1.23 6.81
N ALA A 166 -7.53 0.50 5.71
CA ALA A 166 -6.66 -0.62 5.30
C ALA A 166 -5.22 -0.17 5.05
N ALA A 167 -5.03 0.92 4.30
CA ALA A 167 -3.73 1.52 4.02
C ALA A 167 -3.04 2.03 5.29
N GLY A 168 -3.80 2.64 6.21
CA GLY A 168 -3.29 3.07 7.51
C GLY A 168 -2.80 1.89 8.34
N GLY A 169 -3.53 0.78 8.35
CA GLY A 169 -3.09 -0.46 9.01
C GLY A 169 -1.76 -0.98 8.46
N ALA A 170 -1.56 -0.92 7.15
CA ALA A 170 -0.30 -1.29 6.52
C ALA A 170 0.85 -0.35 6.91
N LEU A 171 0.68 0.97 6.79
CA LEU A 171 1.74 1.94 7.14
C LEU A 171 2.15 1.84 8.62
N LEU A 172 1.17 1.66 9.52
CA LEU A 172 1.42 1.51 10.94
C LEU A 172 2.16 0.21 11.29
N THR A 173 2.11 -0.82 10.43
CA THR A 173 2.84 -2.08 10.66
C THR A 173 4.33 -1.83 10.85
N TYR A 174 4.99 -1.12 9.93
CA TYR A 174 6.43 -0.85 10.06
C TYR A 174 6.74 0.23 11.10
N ALA A 175 5.86 1.19 11.32
CA ALA A 175 6.02 2.16 12.41
C ALA A 175 6.06 1.46 13.77
N ILE A 176 5.23 0.44 13.97
CA ILE A 176 5.19 -0.39 15.18
C ILE A 176 6.45 -1.27 15.23
N ILE A 177 6.75 -2.02 14.16
CA ILE A 177 7.90 -2.94 14.13
C ILE A 177 9.23 -2.22 14.39
N ALA A 178 9.36 -0.96 13.97
CA ALA A 178 10.56 -0.16 14.21
C ALA A 178 10.95 -0.11 15.69
N PHE A 179 10.01 -0.23 16.64
CA PHE A 179 10.30 -0.28 18.08
C PHE A 179 10.96 -1.58 18.54
N TRP A 180 10.85 -2.67 17.77
CA TRP A 180 11.52 -3.95 18.05
C TRP A 180 12.88 -4.09 17.35
N VAL A 181 13.14 -3.33 16.29
CA VAL A 181 14.39 -3.41 15.51
C VAL A 181 15.47 -2.54 16.14
N ASN A 182 16.43 -3.12 16.85
CA ASN A 182 17.53 -2.37 17.48
C ASN A 182 18.82 -2.48 16.66
N PRO A 183 19.15 -1.48 15.84
CA PRO A 183 20.42 -1.48 15.12
C PRO A 183 21.59 -1.33 16.10
N GLU A 184 22.69 -2.01 15.78
CA GLU A 184 23.95 -1.83 16.48
C GLU A 184 24.46 -0.39 16.22
N HIS A 185 25.04 0.25 17.24
CA HIS A 185 25.68 1.57 17.16
C HIS A 185 24.78 2.83 17.11
N VAL A 186 23.48 2.75 17.43
CA VAL A 186 22.62 3.94 17.56
C VAL A 186 22.20 4.17 19.01
N SER A 187 22.24 5.43 19.49
CA SER A 187 21.86 5.75 20.86
C SER A 187 20.35 5.49 21.10
N ARG A 188 19.99 5.04 22.32
CA ARG A 188 18.59 4.74 22.66
C ARG A 188 17.68 5.98 22.50
N SER A 189 18.20 7.17 22.82
CA SER A 189 17.49 8.44 22.66
C SER A 189 17.19 8.77 21.20
N GLU A 190 18.16 8.59 20.30
CA GLU A 190 17.96 8.79 18.86
C GLU A 190 16.93 7.82 18.30
N LEU A 191 16.98 6.55 18.72
CA LEU A 191 16.02 5.53 18.31
C LEU A 191 14.60 5.89 18.74
N ILE A 192 14.40 6.25 20.01
CA ILE A 192 13.07 6.61 20.52
C ILE A 192 12.54 7.86 19.81
N LEU A 193 13.38 8.88 19.63
CA LEU A 193 12.99 10.13 18.97
C LEU A 193 12.59 9.90 17.51
N GLY A 194 13.43 9.21 16.72
CA GLY A 194 13.17 8.94 15.31
C GLY A 194 11.93 8.07 15.09
N ARG A 195 11.76 7.01 15.89
CA ARG A 195 10.59 6.12 15.83
C ARG A 195 9.32 6.84 16.27
N GLY A 196 9.39 7.60 17.36
CA GLY A 196 8.28 8.42 17.86
C GLY A 196 7.84 9.47 16.84
N ALA A 197 8.79 10.22 16.28
CA ALA A 197 8.52 11.21 15.24
C ALA A 197 7.88 10.58 13.99
N THR A 198 8.38 9.42 13.55
CA THR A 198 7.82 8.68 12.40
C THR A 198 6.38 8.22 12.66
N LEU A 199 6.13 7.61 13.83
CA LEU A 199 4.80 7.16 14.23
C LEU A 199 3.81 8.33 14.32
N LEU A 200 4.21 9.42 14.98
CA LEU A 200 3.38 10.61 15.12
C LEU A 200 3.11 11.26 13.76
N GLY A 201 4.11 11.34 12.89
CA GLY A 201 3.97 11.85 11.53
C GLY A 201 2.98 11.02 10.70
N MET A 202 3.05 9.68 10.79
CA MET A 202 2.09 8.80 10.12
C MET A 202 0.67 8.96 10.67
N LEU A 203 0.50 9.02 12.00
CA LEU A 203 -0.81 9.26 12.61
C LEU A 203 -1.38 10.62 12.20
N ALA A 204 -0.57 11.67 12.20
CA ALA A 204 -0.97 13.00 11.76
C ALA A 204 -1.42 13.00 10.29
N LEU A 205 -0.69 12.32 9.41
CA LEU A 205 -1.04 12.19 8.00
C LEU A 205 -2.37 11.43 7.81
N LEU A 206 -2.58 10.33 8.53
CA LEU A 206 -3.81 9.54 8.45
C LEU A 206 -5.03 10.31 8.99
N ILE A 207 -4.86 11.04 10.10
CA ILE A 207 -5.91 11.91 10.65
C ILE A 207 -6.21 13.03 9.67
N PHE A 208 -5.19 13.67 9.11
CA PHE A 208 -5.34 14.73 8.10
C PHE A 208 -6.12 14.22 6.88
N ALA A 209 -5.76 13.05 6.34
CA ALA A 209 -6.46 12.41 5.24
C ALA A 209 -7.94 12.13 5.58
N ALA A 210 -8.21 11.57 6.77
CA ALA A 210 -9.57 11.28 7.22
C ALA A 210 -10.42 12.56 7.35
N VAL A 211 -9.88 13.61 7.99
CA VAL A 211 -10.57 14.90 8.13
C VAL A 211 -10.85 15.52 6.76
N ARG A 212 -9.86 15.51 5.86
CA ARG A 212 -9.99 16.12 4.54
C ARG A 212 -11.02 15.41 3.66
N PHE A 213 -11.06 14.08 3.74
CA PHE A 213 -12.07 13.25 3.12
C PHE A 213 -13.48 13.56 3.66
N HIS A 214 -13.66 13.54 4.98
CA HIS A 214 -14.96 13.81 5.60
C HIS A 214 -15.49 15.21 5.30
N ARG A 215 -14.61 16.22 5.24
CA ARG A 215 -15.00 17.57 4.83
C ARG A 215 -15.45 17.62 3.37
N ALA A 216 -14.72 16.99 2.45
CA ALA A 216 -15.08 16.98 1.03
C ALA A 216 -16.43 16.28 0.78
N ALA A 217 -16.77 15.27 1.58
CA ALA A 217 -18.04 14.55 1.48
C ALA A 217 -19.26 15.36 1.96
N ARG A 218 -19.07 16.43 2.74
CA ARG A 218 -20.17 17.29 3.27
C ARG A 218 -20.52 18.48 2.38
N VAL A 219 -19.58 18.95 1.56
CA VAL A 219 -19.75 20.11 0.66
C VAL A 219 -20.79 19.95 -0.49
N PRO A 220 -21.25 18.74 -0.89
CA PRO A 220 -22.27 18.63 -1.95
C PRO A 220 -23.67 19.18 -1.60
N GLU A 221 -24.06 19.25 -0.32
CA GLU A 221 -25.42 19.63 0.08
C GLU A 221 -25.66 21.16 0.14
N GLU A 222 -24.64 21.96 0.46
CA GLU A 222 -24.81 23.43 0.65
C GLU A 222 -24.89 24.25 -0.66
N ARG A 223 -24.75 23.63 -1.85
CA ARG A 223 -24.83 24.32 -3.15
C ARG A 223 -26.13 24.06 -3.92
N ALA A 224 -27.10 23.42 -3.29
CA ALA A 224 -28.40 23.08 -3.88
C ALA A 224 -29.57 23.94 -3.35
N GLU A 225 -29.30 24.95 -2.53
CA GLU A 225 -30.24 25.99 -2.07
C GLU A 225 -29.89 27.35 -2.69
#